data_AF-A0A960D0T4-F1
#
_entry.id   AF-A0A960D0T4-F1
#
_cell.length_a   1.000
_cell.length_b   1.000
_cell.length_c   1.000
_cell.angle_alpha   90.00
_cell.angle_beta   90.00
_cell.angle_gamma   90.00
#
_symmetry.space_group_name_H-M   'P 1'
#
loop_
_entity.id
_entity.type
_entity.pdbx_description
1 polymer ?
#
loop_
_entity_poly.entity_id
_entity_poly.type
_entity_poly.pdbx_seq_one_letter_code
_entity_poly.pdbx_strand_id
1 'polypeptide(L)'
;RRIVRAAKLLGIDTPIVGELMTTVRDAMGPSYPELVDDFERINRIAVAEETAFNRTLAAGSKLFEDAAAGTRAAGKTVLGGADAFALHDTYGFPIELTLEMAAEAGLTVDELGFRELMAEQRRRAKADAAARKHAHADLSAFRELVDAGPTVFTGFDELSSEARILGIFVDGKRVPVVGHQKRVHGEVSGDALPERVEIVLDRTPLYAESGGQIADAGWISGTGAGESAKAAVTDVQKIAKTLWVHRVNVESGEFVEGDTVVAAVDPKWRRGATQGHSGTHMVHAALRQVLGPNAVQAGSLNRPGYLRFDFNWQGPLSEEQRTQVEEVTNEAVEADFPVNTFTTALEKAKAMGA
;
A
#
# COMPACT_ATOMS: atom_id res chain seq x y z
N ARG A 1 21.02 7.82 -17.39
CA ARG A 1 20.27 9.07 -17.66
C ARG A 1 21.17 10.21 -18.15
N ARG A 2 22.03 10.83 -17.33
CA ARG A 2 22.95 11.92 -17.76
C ARG A 2 23.78 11.57 -19.01
N ILE A 3 24.42 10.40 -19.01
CA ILE A 3 25.21 9.91 -20.16
C ILE A 3 24.36 9.83 -21.44
N VAL A 4 23.12 9.32 -21.33
CA VAL A 4 22.19 9.21 -22.47
C VAL A 4 21.81 10.59 -23.02
N ARG A 5 21.56 11.58 -22.15
CA ARG A 5 21.32 12.97 -22.56
C ARG A 5 22.55 13.57 -23.25
N ALA A 6 23.74 13.39 -22.68
CA ALA A 6 24.97 13.90 -23.27
C ALA A 6 25.20 13.32 -24.68
N ALA A 7 24.91 12.04 -24.88
CA ALA A 7 24.98 11.41 -26.20
C ALA A 7 23.99 12.05 -27.19
N LYS A 8 22.75 12.32 -26.77
CA LYS A 8 21.76 13.05 -27.59
C LYS A 8 22.23 14.45 -27.98
N LEU A 9 22.84 15.19 -27.05
CA LEU A 9 23.41 16.51 -27.34
C LEU A 9 24.56 16.45 -28.36
N LEU A 10 25.27 15.32 -28.43
CA LEU A 10 26.31 15.05 -29.44
C LEU A 10 25.75 14.53 -30.77
N GLY A 11 24.42 14.44 -30.91
CA GLY A 11 23.76 13.92 -32.12
C GLY A 11 23.80 12.39 -32.24
N ILE A 12 24.05 11.67 -31.14
CA ILE A 12 24.02 10.21 -31.12
C ILE A 12 22.60 9.75 -30.80
N ASP A 13 21.90 9.23 -31.80
CA ASP A 13 20.52 8.80 -31.66
C ASP A 13 20.34 7.32 -31.33
N THR A 14 21.39 6.52 -31.46
CA THR A 14 21.39 5.08 -31.20
C THR A 14 21.59 4.76 -29.71
N PRO A 15 21.13 3.59 -29.22
CA PRO A 15 21.46 3.12 -27.88
C PRO A 15 22.98 2.98 -27.69
N ILE A 16 23.51 3.44 -26.56
CA ILE A 16 24.95 3.46 -26.26
C ILE A 16 25.30 2.73 -24.96
N VAL A 17 24.35 2.52 -24.05
CA VAL A 17 24.66 2.05 -22.70
C VAL A 17 25.21 0.63 -22.73
N GLY A 18 24.69 -0.24 -23.59
CA GLY A 18 25.19 -1.63 -23.70
C GLY A 18 26.69 -1.71 -24.05
N GLU A 19 27.14 -0.90 -25.02
CA GLU A 19 28.55 -0.85 -25.42
C GLU A 19 29.44 -0.25 -24.32
N LEU A 20 28.97 0.82 -23.66
CA LEU A 20 29.68 1.42 -22.53
C LEU A 20 29.82 0.43 -21.36
N MET A 21 28.75 -0.28 -21.01
CA MET A 21 28.78 -1.28 -19.93
C MET A 21 29.74 -2.42 -20.25
N THR A 22 29.76 -2.88 -21.51
CA THR A 22 30.71 -3.89 -22.00
C THR A 22 32.16 -3.41 -21.82
N THR A 23 32.43 -2.16 -22.19
CA THR A 23 33.77 -1.55 -22.05
C THR A 23 34.18 -1.46 -20.57
N VAL A 24 33.27 -1.08 -19.68
CA VAL A 24 33.53 -1.00 -18.23
C VAL A 24 33.84 -2.37 -17.65
N ARG A 25 33.06 -3.41 -18.01
CA ARG A 25 33.33 -4.79 -17.59
C ARG A 25 34.74 -5.22 -17.99
N ASP A 26 35.12 -4.99 -19.24
CA ASP A 26 36.41 -5.46 -19.76
C ASP A 26 37.59 -4.73 -19.11
N ALA A 27 37.43 -3.44 -18.82
CA ALA A 27 38.46 -2.65 -18.17
C ALA A 27 38.59 -2.93 -16.66
N MET A 28 37.48 -3.15 -15.96
CA MET A 28 37.44 -3.25 -14.49
C MET A 28 37.37 -4.68 -13.97
N GLY A 29 36.90 -5.64 -14.78
CA GLY A 29 36.69 -7.04 -14.41
C GLY A 29 37.87 -7.72 -13.71
N PRO A 30 39.14 -7.49 -14.10
CA PRO A 30 40.29 -8.08 -13.40
C PRO A 30 40.40 -7.68 -11.92
N SER A 31 39.91 -6.50 -11.54
CA SER A 31 39.93 -6.01 -10.15
C SER A 31 38.60 -6.23 -9.42
N TYR A 32 37.50 -6.42 -10.15
CA TYR A 32 36.15 -6.57 -9.63
C TYR A 32 35.45 -7.76 -10.32
N PRO A 33 35.78 -9.01 -9.94
CA PRO A 33 35.24 -10.21 -10.59
C PRO A 33 33.71 -10.29 -10.55
N GLU A 34 33.08 -9.74 -9.50
CA GLU A 34 31.64 -9.68 -9.35
C GLU A 34 30.95 -8.91 -10.50
N LEU A 35 31.63 -7.95 -11.13
CA LEU A 35 31.10 -7.25 -12.31
C LEU A 35 30.99 -8.17 -13.53
N VAL A 36 31.88 -9.16 -13.62
CA VAL A 36 31.87 -10.16 -14.71
C VAL A 36 30.77 -11.18 -14.43
N ASP A 37 30.70 -11.71 -13.21
CA ASP A 37 29.72 -12.72 -12.80
C ASP A 37 28.28 -12.22 -12.95
N ASP A 38 28.01 -10.97 -12.57
CA ASP A 38 26.68 -10.35 -12.64
C ASP A 38 26.41 -9.57 -13.95
N PHE A 39 27.32 -9.60 -14.92
CA PHE A 39 27.29 -8.69 -16.08
C PHE A 39 25.98 -8.74 -16.86
N GLU A 40 25.48 -9.94 -17.15
CA GLU A 40 24.21 -10.19 -17.84
C GLU A 40 23.06 -9.41 -17.21
N ARG A 41 22.94 -9.48 -15.88
CA ARG A 41 21.91 -8.80 -15.09
C ARG A 41 22.12 -7.29 -15.10
N ILE A 42 23.35 -6.83 -14.83
CA ILE A 42 23.70 -5.41 -14.76
C ILE A 42 23.44 -4.73 -16.12
N ASN A 43 23.92 -5.34 -17.21
CA ASN A 43 23.78 -4.83 -18.55
C ASN A 43 22.30 -4.75 -18.97
N ARG A 44 21.53 -5.80 -18.68
CA ARG A 44 20.07 -5.82 -18.96
C ARG A 44 19.34 -4.68 -18.25
N ILE A 45 19.64 -4.44 -16.97
CA ILE A 45 19.08 -3.33 -16.20
C ILE A 45 19.48 -1.98 -16.82
N ALA A 46 20.76 -1.79 -17.13
CA ALA A 46 21.27 -0.53 -17.66
C ALA A 46 20.68 -0.20 -19.04
N VAL A 47 20.56 -1.19 -19.92
CA VAL A 47 19.95 -1.05 -21.26
C VAL A 47 18.43 -0.82 -21.18
N ALA A 48 17.75 -1.50 -20.26
CA ALA A 48 16.32 -1.25 -20.01
C ALA A 48 16.10 0.19 -19.51
N GLU A 49 16.96 0.66 -18.61
CA GLU A 49 16.94 2.03 -18.11
C GLU A 49 17.23 3.06 -19.23
N GLU A 50 18.17 2.80 -20.14
CA GLU A 50 18.38 3.64 -21.32
C GLU A 50 17.12 3.71 -22.19
N THR A 51 16.48 2.56 -22.43
CA THR A 51 15.26 2.48 -23.26
C THR A 51 14.11 3.26 -22.63
N ALA A 52 13.86 3.06 -21.33
CA ALA A 52 12.83 3.78 -20.59
C ALA A 52 13.11 5.28 -20.56
N PHE A 53 14.35 5.65 -20.23
CA PHE A 53 14.75 7.04 -20.13
C PHE A 53 14.74 7.76 -21.47
N ASN A 54 15.07 7.11 -22.59
CA ASN A 54 14.97 7.74 -23.92
C ASN A 54 13.53 8.17 -24.25
N ARG A 55 12.52 7.39 -23.84
CA ARG A 55 11.10 7.78 -24.00
C ARG A 55 10.76 9.00 -23.13
N THR A 56 11.18 8.97 -21.86
CA THR A 56 11.00 10.09 -20.93
C THR A 56 11.73 11.34 -21.39
N LEU A 57 12.95 11.19 -21.94
CA LEU A 57 13.78 12.29 -22.40
C LEU A 57 13.15 12.98 -23.61
N ALA A 58 12.63 12.22 -24.59
CA ALA A 58 11.98 12.80 -25.75
C ALA A 58 10.72 13.61 -25.38
N ALA A 59 9.84 13.06 -24.54
CA ALA A 59 8.63 13.74 -24.10
C ALA A 59 8.95 14.93 -23.16
N GLY A 60 9.83 14.71 -22.17
CA GLY A 60 10.18 15.70 -21.16
C GLY A 60 11.02 16.86 -21.70
N SER A 61 11.88 16.63 -22.70
CA SER A 61 12.68 17.73 -23.30
C SER A 61 11.80 18.74 -24.02
N LYS A 62 10.80 18.28 -24.79
CA LYS A 62 9.86 19.17 -25.46
C LYS A 62 9.05 20.00 -24.46
N LEU A 63 8.51 19.35 -23.42
CA LEU A 63 7.76 20.03 -22.37
C LEU A 63 8.61 21.07 -21.61
N PHE A 64 9.87 20.72 -21.33
CA PHE A 64 10.83 21.65 -20.76
C PHE A 64 11.08 22.85 -21.69
N GLU A 65 11.31 22.61 -22.98
CA GLU A 65 11.53 23.67 -23.96
C GLU A 65 10.34 24.63 -24.04
N ASP A 66 9.11 24.09 -24.08
CA ASP A 66 7.88 24.88 -24.08
C ASP A 66 7.75 25.73 -22.80
N ALA A 67 8.02 25.15 -21.63
CA ALA A 67 7.96 25.86 -20.35
C ALA A 67 9.07 26.93 -20.24
N ALA A 68 10.28 26.64 -20.71
CA ALA A 68 11.40 27.57 -20.74
C ALA A 68 11.17 28.72 -21.74
N ALA A 69 10.56 28.44 -22.89
CA ALA A 69 10.17 29.45 -23.87
C ALA A 69 9.07 30.36 -23.30
N GLY A 70 8.04 29.80 -22.67
CA GLY A 70 6.98 30.56 -22.00
C GLY A 70 7.52 31.46 -20.87
N THR A 71 8.46 30.93 -20.07
CA THR A 71 9.14 31.69 -19.01
C THR A 71 9.88 32.90 -19.57
N ARG A 72 10.65 32.71 -20.65
CA ARG A 72 11.38 33.79 -21.33
C ARG A 72 10.44 34.80 -21.99
N ALA A 73 9.39 34.34 -22.65
CA ALA A 73 8.38 35.21 -23.27
C ALA A 73 7.66 36.10 -22.24
N ALA A 74 7.50 35.61 -21.00
CA ALA A 74 6.98 36.37 -19.89
C ALA A 74 8.02 37.30 -19.22
N GLY A 75 9.25 37.39 -19.74
CA GLY A 75 10.33 38.20 -19.19
C GLY A 75 10.91 37.69 -17.86
N LYS A 76 10.69 36.42 -17.53
CA LYS A 76 11.16 35.80 -16.29
C LYS A 76 12.44 35.01 -16.52
N THR A 77 13.24 34.86 -15.46
CA THR A 77 14.48 34.06 -15.44
C THR A 77 14.37 32.82 -14.53
N VAL A 78 13.20 32.61 -13.92
CA VAL A 78 12.92 31.50 -13.01
C VAL A 78 11.79 30.67 -13.57
N LEU A 79 12.08 29.40 -13.89
CA LEU A 79 11.10 28.37 -14.24
C LEU A 79 10.27 28.04 -12.99
N GLY A 80 8.95 28.04 -13.11
CA GLY A 80 8.06 27.84 -11.97
C GLY A 80 8.20 26.46 -11.34
N GLY A 81 8.08 26.38 -10.01
CA GLY A 81 8.13 25.11 -9.29
C GLY A 81 7.01 24.15 -9.71
N ALA A 82 5.86 24.69 -10.15
CA ALA A 82 4.75 23.91 -10.71
C ALA A 82 5.10 23.25 -12.06
N ASP A 83 5.83 23.93 -12.94
CA ASP A 83 6.27 23.37 -14.22
C ASP A 83 7.31 22.26 -13.99
N ALA A 84 8.27 22.52 -13.09
CA ALA A 84 9.24 21.51 -12.65
C ALA A 84 8.56 20.31 -11.97
N PHE A 85 7.52 20.56 -11.18
CA PHE A 85 6.72 19.52 -10.54
C PHE A 85 5.97 18.68 -11.56
N ALA A 86 5.32 19.29 -12.55
CA ALA A 86 4.63 18.57 -13.61
C ALA A 86 5.59 17.68 -14.42
N LEU A 87 6.76 18.21 -14.82
CA LEU A 87 7.83 17.45 -15.48
C LEU A 87 8.21 16.21 -14.67
N HIS A 88 8.41 16.35 -13.36
CA HIS A 88 8.79 15.25 -12.48
C HIS A 88 7.66 14.25 -12.22
N ASP A 89 6.53 14.73 -11.73
CA ASP A 89 5.44 13.89 -11.21
C ASP A 89 4.62 13.24 -12.33
N THR A 90 4.28 14.01 -13.36
CA THR A 90 3.41 13.53 -14.44
C THR A 90 4.20 12.81 -15.53
N TYR A 91 5.39 13.31 -15.87
CA TYR A 91 6.16 12.81 -17.02
C TYR A 91 7.41 12.02 -16.63
N GLY A 92 7.70 11.89 -15.33
CA GLY A 92 8.84 11.14 -14.81
C GLY A 92 10.20 11.78 -15.13
N PHE A 93 10.21 13.05 -15.53
CA PHE A 93 11.42 13.76 -15.91
C PHE A 93 12.23 14.15 -14.65
N PRO A 94 13.47 13.65 -14.48
CA PRO A 94 14.24 13.90 -13.27
C PRO A 94 14.48 15.40 -13.03
N ILE A 95 14.22 15.86 -11.80
CA ILE A 95 14.41 17.27 -11.40
C ILE A 95 15.85 17.75 -11.66
N GLU A 96 16.84 16.86 -11.51
CA GLU A 96 18.24 17.22 -11.74
C GLU A 96 18.52 17.57 -13.20
N LEU A 97 17.81 16.93 -14.14
CA LEU A 97 17.90 17.27 -15.55
C LEU A 97 17.17 18.57 -15.85
N THR A 98 16.04 18.83 -15.20
CA THR A 98 15.35 20.13 -15.29
C THR A 98 16.25 21.27 -14.83
N LEU A 99 16.97 21.08 -13.71
CA LEU A 99 17.94 22.06 -13.20
C LEU A 99 19.10 22.30 -14.17
N GLU A 100 19.70 21.23 -14.69
CA GLU A 100 20.78 21.31 -15.68
C GLU A 100 20.32 22.04 -16.95
N MET A 101 19.17 21.65 -17.50
CA MET A 101 18.62 22.26 -18.71
C MET A 101 18.21 23.72 -18.50
N ALA A 102 17.66 24.06 -17.33
CA ALA A 102 17.36 25.45 -16.98
C ALA A 102 18.63 26.29 -16.98
N ALA A 103 19.69 25.81 -16.33
CA ALA A 103 20.97 26.52 -16.28
C ALA A 103 21.56 26.72 -17.68
N GLU A 104 21.55 25.70 -18.53
CA GLU A 104 21.99 25.81 -19.93
C GLU A 104 21.17 26.81 -20.75
N ALA A 105 19.88 26.95 -20.44
CA ALA A 105 18.99 27.94 -21.07
C ALA A 105 19.09 29.35 -20.44
N GLY A 106 19.99 29.57 -19.48
CA GLY A 106 20.12 30.84 -18.76
C GLY A 106 18.99 31.10 -17.76
N LEU A 107 18.30 30.05 -17.31
CA LEU A 107 17.22 30.09 -16.34
C LEU A 107 17.65 29.42 -15.03
N THR A 108 16.90 29.71 -13.97
CA THR A 108 16.93 28.96 -12.70
C THR A 108 15.59 28.28 -12.49
N VAL A 109 15.51 27.32 -11.56
CA VAL A 109 14.24 26.67 -11.20
C VAL A 109 13.86 27.10 -9.79
N ASP A 110 12.57 27.36 -9.58
CA ASP A 110 12.01 27.52 -8.23
C ASP A 110 11.96 26.16 -7.51
N GLU A 111 13.12 25.76 -6.97
CA GLU A 111 13.28 24.53 -6.20
C GLU A 111 12.44 24.51 -4.93
N LEU A 112 12.19 25.68 -4.32
CA LEU A 112 11.41 25.77 -3.10
C LEU A 112 9.94 25.42 -3.40
N GLY A 113 9.35 26.05 -4.42
CA GLY A 113 8.00 25.74 -4.87
C GLY A 113 7.85 24.27 -5.31
N PHE A 114 8.87 23.72 -5.99
CA PHE A 114 8.90 22.28 -6.31
C PHE A 114 8.86 21.40 -5.05
N ARG A 115 9.70 21.68 -4.05
CA ARG A 115 9.76 20.90 -2.79
C ARG A 115 8.47 21.03 -2.00
N GLU A 116 7.82 22.19 -1.99
CA GLU A 116 6.52 22.40 -1.36
C GLU A 116 5.43 21.55 -1.99
N LEU A 117 5.38 21.48 -3.34
CA LEU A 117 4.43 20.63 -4.06
C LEU A 117 4.68 19.13 -3.82
N MET A 118 5.94 18.70 -3.81
CA MET A 118 6.32 17.33 -3.44
C MET A 118 5.90 16.99 -2.00
N ALA A 119 6.07 17.93 -1.07
CA ALA A 119 5.65 17.76 0.32
C ALA A 119 4.11 17.71 0.42
N GLU A 120 3.40 18.52 -0.33
CA GLU A 120 1.94 18.52 -0.39
C GLU A 120 1.38 17.20 -0.93
N GLN A 121 1.92 16.69 -2.03
CA GLN A 121 1.55 15.40 -2.58
C GLN A 121 1.77 14.26 -1.54
N ARG A 122 2.91 14.26 -0.86
CA ARG A 122 3.20 13.30 0.21
C ARG A 122 2.24 13.45 1.39
N ARG A 123 1.89 14.68 1.79
CA ARG A 123 0.92 14.95 2.85
C ARG A 123 -0.47 14.44 2.48
N ARG A 124 -0.94 14.67 1.25
CA ARG A 124 -2.23 14.14 0.77
C ARG A 124 -2.27 12.63 0.77
N ALA A 125 -1.25 11.98 0.21
CA ALA A 125 -1.15 10.51 0.23
C ALA A 125 -1.13 9.95 1.67
N LYS A 126 -0.43 10.63 2.59
CA LYS A 126 -0.41 10.27 4.01
C LYS A 126 -1.75 10.53 4.70
N ALA A 127 -2.43 11.63 4.40
CA ALA A 127 -3.73 11.98 4.97
C ALA A 127 -4.81 10.99 4.51
N ASP A 128 -4.82 10.59 3.24
CA ASP A 128 -5.72 9.56 2.72
C ASP A 128 -5.46 8.19 3.37
N ALA A 129 -4.19 7.84 3.58
CA ALA A 129 -3.82 6.63 4.30
C ALA A 129 -4.18 6.71 5.81
N ALA A 130 -4.07 7.88 6.42
CA ALA A 130 -4.38 8.16 7.82
C ALA A 130 -5.89 8.24 8.10
N ALA A 131 -6.69 8.75 7.16
CA ALA A 131 -8.15 8.73 7.22
C ALA A 131 -8.69 7.29 7.22
N ARG A 132 -7.97 6.37 6.55
CA ARG A 132 -8.25 4.92 6.59
C ARG A 132 -7.74 4.26 7.88
N LYS A 133 -6.66 4.77 8.49
CA LYS A 133 -6.03 4.20 9.70
C LYS A 133 -6.04 5.19 10.86
N HIS A 134 -7.08 5.17 11.71
CA HIS A 134 -7.19 5.70 13.09
C HIS A 134 -6.34 6.92 13.56
N ALA A 135 -5.77 7.75 12.69
CA ALA A 135 -4.68 8.64 13.07
C ALA A 135 -5.11 9.88 13.88
N HIS A 136 -6.40 10.01 14.19
CA HIS A 136 -6.94 11.15 14.95
C HIS A 136 -7.93 10.73 16.05
N ALA A 137 -8.04 9.44 16.39
CA ALA A 137 -8.65 9.09 17.67
C ALA A 137 -7.67 9.49 18.77
N ASP A 138 -8.13 10.26 19.75
CA ASP A 138 -7.36 10.49 20.97
C ASP A 138 -7.11 9.13 21.62
N LEU A 139 -5.91 8.58 21.41
CA LEU A 139 -5.54 7.26 21.90
C LEU A 139 -5.57 7.21 23.43
N SER A 140 -5.61 8.36 24.12
CA SER A 140 -5.79 8.39 25.57
C SER A 140 -7.10 7.73 26.00
N ALA A 141 -8.15 7.82 25.16
CA ALA A 141 -9.45 7.20 25.45
C ALA A 141 -9.37 5.67 25.52
N PHE A 142 -8.40 5.05 24.84
CA PHE A 142 -8.19 3.60 24.81
C PHE A 142 -7.10 3.14 25.79
N ARG A 143 -6.39 4.06 26.45
CA ARG A 143 -5.20 3.74 27.25
C ARG A 143 -5.50 2.74 28.38
N GLU A 144 -6.60 2.93 29.09
CA GLU A 144 -7.04 2.01 30.14
C GLU A 144 -7.24 0.58 29.61
N LEU A 145 -7.81 0.44 28.40
CA LEU A 145 -8.03 -0.86 27.77
C LEU A 145 -6.72 -1.49 27.29
N VAL A 146 -5.80 -0.69 26.75
CA VAL A 146 -4.46 -1.17 26.36
C VAL A 146 -3.68 -1.66 27.58
N ASP A 147 -3.74 -0.93 28.70
CA ASP A 147 -3.05 -1.27 29.95
C ASP A 147 -3.68 -2.49 30.64
N ALA A 148 -4.98 -2.75 30.44
CA ALA A 148 -5.69 -3.91 30.98
C ALA A 148 -5.28 -5.24 30.31
N GLY A 149 -4.82 -5.22 29.06
CA GLY A 149 -4.31 -6.39 28.35
C GLY A 149 -4.72 -6.45 26.87
N PRO A 150 -4.12 -7.36 26.09
CA PRO A 150 -4.45 -7.53 24.68
C PRO A 150 -5.82 -8.20 24.48
N THR A 151 -6.52 -7.85 23.40
CA THR A 151 -7.66 -8.65 22.93
C THR A 151 -7.18 -10.03 22.51
N VAL A 152 -7.86 -11.09 22.96
CA VAL A 152 -7.58 -12.46 22.53
C VAL A 152 -8.18 -12.70 21.15
N PHE A 153 -7.33 -12.82 20.14
CA PHE A 153 -7.79 -13.14 18.79
C PHE A 153 -8.01 -14.66 18.63
N THR A 154 -9.24 -15.06 18.34
CA THR A 154 -9.63 -16.49 18.21
C THR A 154 -9.92 -16.90 16.76
N GLY A 155 -9.80 -15.95 15.82
CA GLY A 155 -10.23 -16.11 14.43
C GLY A 155 -9.41 -17.08 13.58
N PHE A 156 -8.35 -17.66 14.13
CA PHE A 156 -7.61 -18.76 13.50
C PHE A 156 -8.37 -20.09 13.60
N ASP A 157 -9.14 -20.28 14.68
CA ASP A 157 -9.81 -21.55 14.99
C ASP A 157 -11.35 -21.42 14.92
N GLU A 158 -11.87 -20.21 15.17
CA GLU A 158 -13.30 -19.95 15.36
C GLU A 158 -13.80 -18.88 14.36
N LEU A 159 -15.04 -19.02 13.90
CA LEU A 159 -15.76 -17.94 13.17
C LEU A 159 -16.78 -17.21 14.05
N SER A 160 -17.03 -17.71 15.25
CA SER A 160 -17.96 -17.13 16.20
C SER A 160 -17.45 -17.40 17.61
N SER A 161 -17.48 -16.38 18.47
CA SER A 161 -17.14 -16.55 19.88
C SER A 161 -17.96 -15.63 20.78
N GLU A 162 -18.25 -16.12 21.98
CA GLU A 162 -18.76 -15.29 23.07
C GLU A 162 -17.63 -14.37 23.56
N ALA A 163 -17.97 -13.11 23.85
CA ALA A 163 -17.05 -12.08 24.27
C ALA A 163 -17.75 -11.08 25.20
N ARG A 164 -16.95 -10.35 25.97
CA ARG A 164 -17.41 -9.25 26.81
C ARG A 164 -17.06 -7.91 26.19
N ILE A 165 -18.00 -6.96 26.21
CA ILE A 165 -17.74 -5.57 25.82
C ILE A 165 -16.88 -4.90 26.88
N LEU A 166 -15.68 -4.47 26.50
CA LEU A 166 -14.74 -3.73 27.37
C LEU A 166 -14.90 -2.21 27.26
N GLY A 167 -15.36 -1.74 26.11
CA GLY A 167 -15.57 -0.31 25.88
C GLY A 167 -16.38 -0.04 24.62
N ILE A 168 -17.16 1.03 24.68
CA ILE A 168 -17.94 1.54 23.56
C ILE A 168 -17.52 2.99 23.34
N PHE A 169 -17.28 3.37 22.08
CA PHE A 169 -16.83 4.71 21.73
C PHE A 169 -17.70 5.28 20.61
N VAL A 170 -18.11 6.54 20.77
CA VAL A 170 -18.80 7.31 19.74
C VAL A 170 -17.93 8.51 19.42
N ASP A 171 -17.50 8.60 18.16
CA ASP A 171 -16.57 9.62 17.67
C ASP A 171 -15.29 9.75 18.53
N GLY A 172 -14.80 8.61 19.05
CA GLY A 172 -13.60 8.53 19.87
C GLY A 172 -13.80 8.84 21.36
N LYS A 173 -15.02 9.14 21.80
CA LYS A 173 -15.35 9.34 23.22
C LYS A 173 -15.98 8.08 23.80
N ARG A 174 -15.46 7.59 24.93
CA ARG A 174 -16.01 6.42 25.62
C ARG A 174 -17.41 6.74 26.17
N VAL A 175 -18.37 5.87 25.91
CA VAL A 175 -19.76 5.98 26.38
C VAL A 175 -20.19 4.65 27.03
N PRO A 176 -21.10 4.67 28.03
CA PRO A 176 -21.52 3.44 28.70
C PRO A 176 -22.51 2.60 27.87
N VAL A 177 -23.19 3.20 26.90
CA VAL A 177 -24.24 2.56 26.09
C VAL A 177 -24.28 3.16 24.69
N VAL A 178 -24.60 2.35 23.68
CA VAL A 178 -24.97 2.80 22.34
C VAL A 178 -26.18 2.01 21.83
N GLY A 179 -27.14 2.71 21.22
CA GLY A 179 -28.38 2.11 20.71
C GLY A 179 -28.57 2.34 19.22
N HIS A 180 -29.54 1.63 18.64
CA HIS A 180 -29.98 1.90 17.27
C HIS A 180 -30.63 3.28 17.19
N GLN A 181 -29.88 4.27 16.69
CA GLN A 181 -30.45 5.57 16.38
C GLN A 181 -31.27 5.48 15.08
N LYS A 182 -32.59 5.65 15.18
CA LYS A 182 -33.42 5.90 13.99
C LYS A 182 -32.97 7.23 13.40
N ARG A 183 -32.32 7.20 12.23
CA ARG A 183 -32.14 8.42 11.42
C ARG A 183 -33.52 9.02 11.17
N VAL A 184 -33.83 10.13 11.83
CA VAL A 184 -35.03 10.90 11.53
C VAL A 184 -34.82 11.47 10.13
N HIS A 185 -35.63 11.00 9.16
CA HIS A 185 -35.73 11.65 7.86
C HIS A 185 -36.21 13.10 8.08
N GLY A 186 -35.29 14.06 8.21
CA GLY A 186 -35.65 15.47 8.39
C GLY A 186 -34.55 16.39 8.88
N GLU A 187 -33.52 15.91 9.58
CA GLU A 187 -32.44 16.75 10.12
C GLU A 187 -31.08 16.31 9.57
N VAL A 188 -30.87 16.50 8.27
CA VAL A 188 -29.50 16.61 7.72
C VAL A 188 -29.46 17.91 6.92
N SER A 189 -29.40 19.03 7.65
CA SER A 189 -28.82 20.25 7.11
C SER A 189 -27.32 20.20 7.38
N GLY A 190 -26.53 19.89 6.34
CA GLY A 190 -25.08 19.99 6.33
C GLY A 190 -24.33 18.64 6.31
N ASP A 191 -23.10 18.68 5.81
CA ASP A 191 -22.13 17.60 5.56
C ASP A 191 -21.71 16.76 6.79
N ALA A 192 -22.62 16.50 7.74
CA ALA A 192 -22.33 15.69 8.91
C ALA A 192 -22.12 14.23 8.52
N LEU A 193 -20.89 13.74 8.71
CA LEU A 193 -20.55 12.33 8.59
C LEU A 193 -21.37 11.50 9.61
N PRO A 194 -21.72 10.24 9.29
CA PRO A 194 -22.36 9.36 10.27
C PRO A 194 -21.50 9.23 11.53
N GLU A 195 -22.16 9.19 12.70
CA GLU A 195 -21.49 8.91 13.99
C GLU A 195 -20.65 7.64 13.89
N ARG A 196 -19.37 7.72 14.27
CA ARG A 196 -18.47 6.58 14.27
C ARG A 196 -18.63 5.81 15.58
N VAL A 197 -19.31 4.67 15.52
CA VAL A 197 -19.45 3.75 16.66
C VAL A 197 -18.39 2.66 16.62
N GLU A 198 -17.67 2.49 17.72
CA GLU A 198 -16.59 1.52 17.90
C GLU A 198 -16.84 0.68 19.16
N ILE A 199 -16.73 -0.63 19.05
CA ILE A 199 -16.87 -1.58 20.17
C ILE A 199 -15.54 -2.33 20.35
N VAL A 200 -15.07 -2.39 21.59
CA VAL A 200 -13.88 -3.15 21.99
C VAL A 200 -14.33 -4.37 22.79
N LEU A 201 -13.81 -5.54 22.41
CA LEU A 201 -14.10 -6.82 23.04
C LEU A 201 -12.83 -7.39 23.71
N ASP A 202 -13.02 -8.24 24.73
CA ASP A 202 -11.94 -8.99 25.38
C ASP A 202 -11.37 -10.10 24.47
N ARG A 203 -12.21 -10.70 23.64
CA ARG A 203 -11.85 -11.66 22.60
C ARG A 203 -12.69 -11.47 21.35
N THR A 204 -12.17 -11.87 20.19
CA THR A 204 -12.91 -11.74 18.92
C THR A 204 -12.40 -12.72 17.87
N PRO A 205 -13.30 -13.30 17.03
CA PRO A 205 -12.88 -14.04 15.86
C PRO A 205 -12.63 -13.11 14.65
N LEU A 206 -13.04 -11.83 14.71
CA LEU A 206 -12.92 -10.91 13.57
C LEU A 206 -11.48 -10.42 13.38
N TYR A 207 -10.92 -10.66 12.20
CA TYR A 207 -9.58 -10.27 11.81
C TYR A 207 -9.52 -8.77 11.59
N ALA A 208 -8.59 -8.11 12.27
CA ALA A 208 -8.28 -6.71 12.05
C ALA A 208 -7.35 -6.55 10.82
N GLU A 209 -7.61 -5.55 9.99
CA GLU A 209 -6.82 -5.27 8.78
C GLU A 209 -5.32 -5.33 9.07
N SER A 210 -4.60 -6.19 8.34
CA SER A 210 -3.17 -6.39 8.53
C SER A 210 -2.59 -7.20 7.38
N GLY A 211 -1.30 -6.98 7.09
CA GLY A 211 -0.55 -7.80 6.11
C GLY A 211 -1.13 -7.77 4.69
N GLY A 212 -1.78 -6.67 4.30
CA GLY A 212 -2.45 -6.53 3.00
C GLY A 212 -3.88 -7.06 2.97
N GLN A 213 -4.29 -7.89 3.94
CA GLN A 213 -5.67 -8.36 4.03
C GLN A 213 -6.57 -7.31 4.71
N ILE A 214 -7.70 -7.01 4.08
CA ILE A 214 -8.72 -6.13 4.67
C ILE A 214 -9.38 -6.77 5.89
N ALA A 215 -9.96 -5.94 6.74
CA ALA A 215 -10.69 -6.40 7.92
C ALA A 215 -11.84 -7.36 7.56
N ASP A 216 -12.22 -8.19 8.51
CA ASP A 216 -13.44 -8.98 8.37
C ASP A 216 -14.70 -8.14 8.46
N ALA A 217 -15.72 -8.59 7.73
CA ALA A 217 -17.11 -8.24 7.95
C ALA A 217 -17.80 -9.30 8.81
N GLY A 218 -18.83 -8.89 9.54
CA GLY A 218 -19.58 -9.78 10.41
C GLY A 218 -20.58 -9.04 11.28
N TRP A 219 -20.88 -9.60 12.45
CA TRP A 219 -21.85 -9.05 13.38
C TRP A 219 -21.39 -9.21 14.84
N ILE A 220 -21.82 -8.27 15.67
CA ILE A 220 -21.86 -8.42 17.12
C ILE A 220 -23.33 -8.46 17.51
N SER A 221 -23.72 -9.46 18.28
CA SER A 221 -25.10 -9.65 18.71
C SER A 221 -25.17 -9.99 20.19
N GLY A 222 -26.18 -9.49 20.88
CA GLY A 222 -26.35 -9.70 22.32
C GLY A 222 -27.82 -9.82 22.69
N THR A 223 -28.07 -10.44 23.83
CA THR A 223 -29.41 -10.47 24.44
C THR A 223 -29.34 -9.70 25.76
N GLY A 224 -29.80 -8.45 25.74
CA GLY A 224 -29.91 -7.64 26.95
C GLY A 224 -31.17 -7.97 27.77
N ALA A 225 -31.41 -7.22 28.84
CA ALA A 225 -32.53 -7.42 29.76
C ALA A 225 -33.93 -7.11 29.18
N GLY A 226 -34.04 -6.65 27.92
CA GLY A 226 -35.32 -6.23 27.32
C GLY A 226 -35.51 -6.61 25.85
N GLU A 227 -34.47 -6.53 25.01
CA GLU A 227 -34.56 -6.80 23.55
C GLU A 227 -33.23 -7.37 23.00
N SER A 228 -33.30 -8.04 21.84
CA SER A 228 -32.12 -8.52 21.11
C SER A 228 -31.39 -7.36 20.42
N ALA A 229 -30.09 -7.22 20.68
CA ALA A 229 -29.24 -6.22 20.06
C ALA A 229 -28.41 -6.84 18.93
N LYS A 230 -28.23 -6.08 17.85
CA LYS A 230 -27.42 -6.50 16.69
C LYS A 230 -26.70 -5.31 16.09
N ALA A 231 -25.43 -5.47 15.78
CA ALA A 231 -24.63 -4.49 15.06
C ALA A 231 -23.83 -5.18 13.95
N ALA A 232 -23.84 -4.60 12.75
CA ALA A 232 -23.00 -5.03 11.64
C ALA A 232 -21.58 -4.47 11.82
N VAL A 233 -20.57 -5.34 11.79
CA VAL A 233 -19.17 -4.95 11.80
C VAL A 233 -18.76 -4.57 10.38
N THR A 234 -18.34 -3.32 10.21
CA THR A 234 -17.99 -2.72 8.92
C THR A 234 -16.49 -2.57 8.71
N ASP A 235 -15.72 -2.56 9.81
CA ASP A 235 -14.27 -2.49 9.81
C ASP A 235 -13.73 -2.99 11.17
N VAL A 236 -12.51 -3.53 11.17
CA VAL A 236 -11.81 -3.97 12.38
C VAL A 236 -10.35 -3.58 12.28
N GLN A 237 -9.86 -2.88 13.28
CA GLN A 237 -8.53 -2.29 13.27
C GLN A 237 -7.80 -2.56 14.58
N LYS A 238 -6.47 -2.39 14.59
CA LYS A 238 -5.65 -2.56 15.79
C LYS A 238 -5.20 -1.22 16.35
N ILE A 239 -5.45 -1.01 17.64
CA ILE A 239 -4.81 0.06 18.42
C ILE A 239 -3.65 -0.54 19.21
N ALA A 240 -2.50 0.17 19.21
CA ALA A 240 -1.28 -0.25 19.90
C ALA A 240 -0.80 -1.70 19.57
N LYS A 241 -1.24 -2.26 18.43
CA LYS A 241 -1.04 -3.65 17.99
C LYS A 241 -1.71 -4.73 18.87
N THR A 242 -2.31 -4.35 20.00
CA THR A 242 -2.83 -5.27 21.02
C THR A 242 -4.35 -5.25 21.14
N LEU A 243 -5.00 -4.14 20.81
CA LEU A 243 -6.44 -3.95 21.00
C LEU A 243 -7.18 -4.00 19.67
N TRP A 244 -8.20 -4.86 19.56
CA TRP A 244 -9.05 -4.94 18.37
C TRP A 244 -10.26 -4.02 18.57
N VAL A 245 -10.42 -3.09 17.63
CA VAL A 245 -11.51 -2.12 17.64
C VAL A 245 -12.42 -2.42 16.47
N HIS A 246 -13.69 -2.68 16.76
CA HIS A 246 -14.70 -3.02 15.75
C HIS A 246 -15.53 -1.78 15.45
N ARG A 247 -15.44 -1.25 14.23
CA ARG A 247 -16.36 -0.22 13.78
C ARG A 247 -17.67 -0.86 13.36
N VAL A 248 -18.76 -0.39 13.95
CA VAL A 248 -20.07 -1.02 13.77
C VAL A 248 -21.14 -0.05 13.31
N ASN A 249 -22.16 -0.59 12.66
CA ASN A 249 -23.46 0.04 12.49
C ASN A 249 -24.46 -0.71 13.37
N VAL A 250 -25.01 -0.07 14.40
CA VAL A 250 -26.02 -0.70 15.27
C VAL A 250 -27.33 -0.82 14.48
N GLU A 251 -27.77 -2.06 14.24
CA GLU A 251 -28.95 -2.39 13.42
C GLU A 251 -30.23 -2.52 14.27
N SER A 252 -30.10 -2.91 15.53
CA SER A 252 -31.22 -3.02 16.48
C SER A 252 -30.73 -3.08 17.92
N GLY A 253 -31.62 -2.75 18.86
CA GLY A 253 -31.37 -2.83 20.29
C GLY A 253 -30.30 -1.85 20.78
N GLU A 254 -29.74 -2.16 21.95
CA GLU A 254 -28.71 -1.38 22.61
C GLU A 254 -27.59 -2.29 23.12
N PHE A 255 -26.37 -1.78 23.13
CA PHE A 255 -25.19 -2.44 23.68
C PHE A 255 -24.69 -1.62 24.87
N VAL A 256 -24.48 -2.29 26.01
CA VAL A 256 -23.96 -1.68 27.22
C VAL A 256 -22.55 -2.20 27.49
N GLU A 257 -21.67 -1.32 27.97
CA GLU A 257 -20.33 -1.74 28.40
C GLU A 257 -20.43 -2.79 29.51
N GLY A 258 -19.66 -3.87 29.38
CA GLY A 258 -19.70 -5.02 30.28
C GLY A 258 -20.64 -6.14 29.86
N ASP A 259 -21.50 -5.94 28.87
CA ASP A 259 -22.40 -6.98 28.34
C ASP A 259 -21.63 -8.16 27.76
N THR A 260 -22.26 -9.34 27.83
CA THR A 260 -21.83 -10.54 27.11
C THR A 260 -22.53 -10.58 25.75
N VAL A 261 -21.74 -10.74 24.69
CA VAL A 261 -22.18 -10.73 23.30
C VAL A 261 -21.55 -11.89 22.53
N VAL A 262 -22.13 -12.22 21.38
CA VAL A 262 -21.55 -13.12 20.39
C VAL A 262 -21.02 -12.29 19.23
N ALA A 263 -19.72 -12.37 18.98
CA ALA A 263 -19.06 -11.81 17.81
C ALA A 263 -18.90 -12.91 16.75
N ALA A 264 -19.41 -12.68 15.55
CA ALA A 264 -19.43 -13.64 14.46
C ALA A 264 -18.94 -13.03 13.15
N VAL A 265 -18.04 -13.72 12.47
CA VAL A 265 -17.50 -13.38 11.15
C VAL A 265 -18.47 -13.85 10.07
N ASP A 266 -18.64 -13.11 8.98
CA ASP A 266 -19.28 -13.64 7.77
C ASP A 266 -18.39 -14.75 7.16
N PRO A 267 -18.82 -16.03 7.15
CA PRO A 267 -17.98 -17.13 6.67
C PRO A 267 -17.61 -17.02 5.20
N LYS A 268 -18.50 -16.44 4.37
CA LYS A 268 -18.22 -16.25 2.93
C LYS A 268 -17.21 -15.14 2.74
N TRP A 269 -17.35 -14.05 3.49
CA TRP A 269 -16.37 -12.96 3.51
C TRP A 269 -14.98 -13.48 3.89
N ARG A 270 -14.88 -14.18 5.04
CA ARG A 270 -13.61 -14.74 5.50
C ARG A 270 -12.99 -15.66 4.46
N ARG A 271 -13.78 -16.60 3.92
CA ARG A 271 -13.30 -17.54 2.90
C ARG A 271 -12.72 -16.80 1.69
N GLY A 272 -13.44 -15.81 1.16
CA GLY A 272 -12.96 -15.00 0.05
C GLY A 272 -11.69 -14.22 0.36
N ALA A 273 -11.58 -13.64 1.56
CA ALA A 273 -10.37 -12.93 1.99
C ALA A 273 -9.18 -13.88 2.11
N THR A 274 -9.37 -15.08 2.69
CA THR A 274 -8.33 -16.11 2.80
C THR A 274 -7.92 -16.67 1.44
N GLN A 275 -8.84 -16.80 0.48
CA GLN A 275 -8.51 -17.17 -0.90
C GLN A 275 -7.62 -16.12 -1.56
N GLY A 276 -7.96 -14.84 -1.41
CA GLY A 276 -7.11 -13.74 -1.90
C GLY A 276 -5.73 -13.72 -1.23
N HIS A 277 -5.67 -14.03 0.07
CA HIS A 277 -4.42 -14.13 0.81
C HIS A 277 -3.54 -15.27 0.30
N SER A 278 -4.06 -16.50 0.24
CA SER A 278 -3.31 -17.65 -0.27
C SER A 278 -2.90 -17.45 -1.72
N GLY A 279 -3.80 -16.91 -2.55
CA GLY A 279 -3.50 -16.55 -3.94
C GLY A 279 -2.36 -15.54 -4.06
N THR A 280 -2.23 -14.62 -3.10
CA THR A 280 -1.11 -13.67 -3.08
C THR A 280 0.24 -14.37 -2.88
N HIS A 281 0.33 -15.35 -1.99
CA HIS A 281 1.56 -16.14 -1.81
C HIS A 281 1.88 -16.97 -3.06
N MET A 282 0.87 -17.57 -3.68
CA MET A 282 1.04 -18.33 -4.92
C MET A 282 1.54 -17.43 -6.07
N VAL A 283 0.92 -16.27 -6.27
CA VAL A 283 1.34 -15.29 -7.29
C VAL A 283 2.75 -14.79 -7.02
N HIS A 284 3.11 -14.51 -5.76
CA HIS A 284 4.46 -14.08 -5.41
C HIS A 284 5.51 -15.16 -5.71
N ALA A 285 5.21 -16.43 -5.39
CA ALA A 285 6.08 -17.55 -5.71
C ALA A 285 6.23 -17.73 -7.23
N ALA A 286 5.13 -17.68 -7.98
CA ALA A 286 5.14 -17.76 -9.45
C ALA A 286 5.95 -16.63 -10.10
N LEU A 287 5.79 -15.38 -9.63
CA LEU A 287 6.60 -14.25 -10.07
C LEU A 287 8.09 -14.49 -9.84
N ARG A 288 8.48 -15.00 -8.67
CA ARG A 288 9.90 -15.30 -8.38
C ARG A 288 10.44 -16.45 -9.22
N GLN A 289 9.61 -17.43 -9.58
CA GLN A 289 9.98 -18.54 -10.44
C GLN A 289 10.17 -18.11 -11.90
N VAL A 290 9.26 -17.29 -12.44
CA VAL A 290 9.27 -16.86 -13.85
C VAL A 290 10.24 -15.70 -14.09
N LEU A 291 10.27 -14.72 -13.18
CA LEU A 291 11.04 -13.47 -13.35
C LEU A 291 12.36 -13.48 -12.58
N GLY A 292 12.54 -14.43 -11.67
CA GLY A 292 13.70 -14.55 -10.80
C GLY A 292 13.51 -13.92 -9.41
N PRO A 293 14.49 -14.11 -8.51
CA PRO A 293 14.34 -13.84 -7.08
C PRO A 293 14.17 -12.36 -6.72
N ASN A 294 14.41 -11.45 -7.66
CA ASN A 294 14.33 -9.99 -7.44
C ASN A 294 12.92 -9.42 -7.60
N ALA A 295 11.95 -10.22 -8.04
CA ALA A 295 10.53 -9.85 -8.12
C ALA A 295 9.88 -9.83 -6.73
N VAL A 296 10.43 -9.01 -5.84
CA VAL A 296 10.04 -8.91 -4.43
C VAL A 296 8.81 -8.03 -4.25
N GLN A 297 7.98 -8.37 -3.27
CA GLN A 297 6.79 -7.62 -2.89
C GLN A 297 7.11 -6.15 -2.55
N ALA A 298 6.34 -5.25 -3.13
CA ALA A 298 6.29 -3.82 -2.82
C ALA A 298 4.96 -3.40 -2.16
N GLY A 299 3.90 -4.19 -2.35
CA GLY A 299 2.57 -3.91 -1.80
C GLY A 299 1.60 -5.07 -2.01
N SER A 300 0.55 -5.14 -1.20
CA SER A 300 -0.50 -6.15 -1.33
C SER A 300 -1.84 -5.61 -0.80
N LEU A 301 -2.92 -5.98 -1.47
CA LEU A 301 -4.29 -5.76 -1.04
C LEU A 301 -5.11 -7.03 -1.32
N ASN A 302 -5.68 -7.63 -0.27
CA ASN A 302 -6.43 -8.88 -0.36
C ASN A 302 -7.82 -8.65 0.20
N ARG A 303 -8.84 -8.87 -0.64
CA ARG A 303 -10.26 -8.80 -0.27
C ARG A 303 -11.04 -9.92 -0.93
N PRO A 304 -12.28 -10.20 -0.50
CA PRO A 304 -13.10 -11.23 -1.14
C PRO A 304 -13.21 -11.01 -2.65
N GLY A 305 -12.81 -12.03 -3.43
CA GLY A 305 -12.88 -12.04 -4.89
C GLY A 305 -11.87 -11.12 -5.61
N TYR A 306 -10.92 -10.51 -4.90
CA TYR A 306 -9.93 -9.63 -5.53
C TYR A 306 -8.63 -9.56 -4.71
N LEU A 307 -7.51 -9.76 -5.41
CA LEU A 307 -6.18 -9.48 -4.87
C LEU A 307 -5.44 -8.51 -5.80
N ARG A 308 -4.61 -7.65 -5.20
CA ARG A 308 -3.62 -6.83 -5.89
C ARG A 308 -2.26 -7.14 -5.27
N PHE A 309 -1.28 -7.40 -6.12
CA PHE A 309 0.09 -7.62 -5.70
C PHE A 309 1.02 -6.67 -6.47
N ASP A 310 1.67 -5.79 -5.73
CA ASP A 310 2.63 -4.83 -6.28
C ASP A 310 4.03 -5.40 -6.02
N PHE A 311 4.89 -5.43 -7.05
CA PHE A 311 6.23 -6.03 -6.95
C PHE A 311 7.26 -5.23 -7.74
N ASN A 312 8.53 -5.37 -7.37
CA ASN A 312 9.64 -4.67 -8.04
C ASN A 312 9.98 -5.36 -9.36
N TRP A 313 9.75 -4.66 -10.47
CA TRP A 313 10.09 -5.12 -11.80
C TRP A 313 10.34 -3.94 -12.74
N GLN A 314 11.15 -4.16 -13.78
CA GLN A 314 11.47 -3.13 -14.77
C GLN A 314 10.57 -3.28 -16.00
N GLY A 315 9.70 -2.29 -16.20
CA GLY A 315 8.77 -2.27 -17.31
C GLY A 315 7.56 -3.19 -17.13
N PRO A 316 6.67 -3.26 -18.13
CA PRO A 316 5.56 -4.20 -18.12
C PRO A 316 6.04 -5.64 -18.33
N LEU A 317 5.29 -6.62 -17.81
CA LEU A 317 5.49 -8.02 -18.17
C LEU A 317 5.16 -8.25 -19.65
N SER A 318 5.95 -9.10 -20.32
CA SER A 318 5.57 -9.61 -21.64
C SER A 318 4.31 -10.47 -21.54
N GLU A 319 3.61 -10.67 -22.67
CA GLU A 319 2.45 -11.56 -22.72
C GLU A 319 2.82 -12.99 -22.28
N GLU A 320 3.96 -13.51 -22.77
CA GLU A 320 4.50 -14.81 -22.39
C GLU A 320 4.78 -14.91 -20.88
N GLN A 321 5.42 -13.89 -20.28
CA GLN A 321 5.67 -13.87 -18.84
C GLN A 321 4.36 -13.86 -18.04
N ARG A 322 3.34 -13.14 -18.52
CA ARG A 322 2.03 -13.12 -17.87
C ARG A 322 1.37 -14.49 -17.92
N THR A 323 1.38 -15.14 -19.08
CA THR A 323 0.85 -16.49 -19.26
C THR A 323 1.57 -17.49 -18.37
N GLN A 324 2.91 -17.47 -18.33
CA GLN A 324 3.68 -18.37 -17.46
C GLN A 324 3.38 -18.16 -15.97
N VAL A 325 3.25 -16.90 -15.52
CA VAL A 325 2.87 -16.62 -14.12
C VAL A 325 1.48 -17.16 -13.81
N GLU A 326 0.53 -17.02 -14.73
CA GLU A 326 -0.82 -17.56 -14.59
C GLU A 326 -0.83 -19.10 -14.56
N GLU A 327 -0.10 -19.76 -15.46
CA GLU A 327 0.05 -21.21 -15.51
C GLU A 327 0.64 -21.76 -14.20
N VAL A 328 1.80 -21.26 -13.78
CA VAL A 328 2.47 -21.69 -12.54
C VAL A 328 1.58 -21.46 -11.31
N THR A 329 0.84 -20.35 -11.28
CA THR A 329 -0.10 -20.08 -10.18
C THR A 329 -1.24 -21.10 -10.15
N ASN A 330 -1.82 -21.44 -11.31
CA ASN A 330 -2.91 -22.40 -11.39
C ASN A 330 -2.44 -23.85 -11.15
N GLU A 331 -1.24 -24.22 -11.59
CA GLU A 331 -0.62 -25.51 -11.24
C GLU A 331 -0.47 -25.66 -9.72
N ALA A 332 -0.08 -24.59 -9.01
CA ALA A 332 0.00 -24.59 -7.56
C ALA A 332 -1.37 -24.73 -6.88
N VAL A 333 -2.43 -24.20 -7.49
CA VAL A 333 -3.82 -24.41 -7.03
C VAL A 333 -4.23 -25.86 -7.24
N GLU A 334 -3.95 -26.44 -8.40
CA GLU A 334 -4.28 -27.84 -8.72
C GLU A 334 -3.51 -28.83 -7.84
N ALA A 335 -2.26 -28.51 -7.50
CA ALA A 335 -1.42 -29.34 -6.64
C ALA A 335 -1.91 -29.43 -5.18
N ASP A 336 -2.79 -28.52 -4.74
CA ASP A 336 -3.38 -28.48 -3.39
C ASP A 336 -2.35 -28.65 -2.26
N PHE A 337 -1.27 -27.87 -2.33
CA PHE A 337 -0.18 -27.97 -1.37
C PHE A 337 -0.67 -27.70 0.07
N PRO A 338 -0.20 -28.47 1.07
CA PRO A 338 -0.56 -28.24 2.46
C PRO A 338 -0.01 -26.90 2.95
N VAL A 339 -0.91 -26.06 3.46
CA VAL A 339 -0.56 -24.76 4.07
C VAL A 339 -0.33 -24.95 5.56
N ASN A 340 0.87 -24.62 6.05
CA ASN A 340 1.27 -24.79 7.45
C ASN A 340 1.70 -23.47 8.06
N THR A 341 1.41 -23.29 9.36
CA THR A 341 1.91 -22.16 10.16
C THR A 341 2.51 -22.69 11.46
N PHE A 342 3.62 -22.12 11.90
CA PHE A 342 4.23 -22.47 13.19
C PHE A 342 5.10 -21.30 13.69
N THR A 343 5.33 -21.27 14.99
CA THR A 343 6.19 -20.25 15.63
C THR A 343 7.60 -20.78 15.79
N THR A 344 8.60 -19.99 15.42
CA THR A 344 10.01 -20.36 15.58
C THR A 344 10.91 -19.14 15.80
N ALA A 345 12.19 -19.36 16.10
CA ALA A 345 13.17 -18.30 16.27
C ALA A 345 13.46 -17.59 14.94
N LEU A 346 13.67 -16.27 14.98
CA LEU A 346 13.86 -15.42 13.80
C LEU A 346 14.94 -15.94 12.84
N GLU A 347 16.10 -16.35 13.38
CA GLU A 347 17.21 -16.85 12.54
C GLU A 347 16.85 -18.15 11.81
N LYS A 348 16.08 -19.04 12.47
CA LYS A 348 15.57 -20.25 11.82
C LYS A 348 14.54 -19.91 10.73
N ALA A 349 13.67 -18.93 10.97
CA ALA A 349 12.71 -18.46 9.97
C ALA A 349 13.41 -17.89 8.72
N LYS A 350 14.41 -17.02 8.90
CA LYS A 350 15.21 -16.48 7.78
C LYS A 350 15.93 -17.57 6.99
N ALA A 351 16.51 -18.54 7.68
CA ALA A 351 17.18 -19.67 7.02
C ALA A 351 16.21 -20.54 6.18
N MET A 352 14.91 -20.51 6.49
CA MET A 352 13.85 -21.16 5.71
C MET A 352 13.30 -20.27 4.58
N GLY A 353 13.78 -19.03 4.45
CA GLY A 353 13.41 -18.09 3.39
C GLY A 353 12.32 -17.06 3.77
N ALA A 354 12.06 -16.85 5.06
CA ALA A 354 11.15 -15.82 5.57
C ALA A 354 11.71 -14.39 5.50
#